data_AF-A0A812YEN0-F1
#
_entry.id   AF-A0A812YEN0-F1
#
_cell.length_a   1.000
_cell.length_b   1.000
_cell.length_c   1.000
_cell.angle_alpha   90.00
_cell.angle_beta   90.00
_cell.angle_gamma   90.00
#
_symmetry.space_group_name_H-M   'P 1'
#
loop_
_entity.id
_entity.type
_entity.pdbx_description
1 polymer ?
#
loop_
_entity_poly.entity_id
_entity_poly.type
_entity_poly.pdbx_seq_one_letter_code
_entity_poly.pdbx_strand_id
1 'polypeptide(L)'
;MAAVWEVVGGAERGGVLVRTGHDLSSDLADGRLATGSLVKETDARDGRICYELVKGDGPASGWVTPNLRGKELLVKTGAQGEKAPQSRRRGFSQWASTQADEEVAPEPAMPELVPAEMASESSVSTAASTAEEMVASLPENAAAVAEKSLSKDEEDAFRMYTDKFGECRDGSNPGYSRKAFPWFSPKPTEDKKKKLSKEALEAALACKPKEKKLSKDKLWEVDSE
;
A
#
# COMPACT_ATOMS: atom_id res chain seq x y z
N MET A 1 18.24 -2.37 -29.32
CA MET A 1 19.16 -2.92 -28.29
C MET A 1 18.40 -2.94 -26.98
N ALA A 2 18.39 -4.05 -26.27
CA ALA A 2 17.75 -4.13 -24.95
C ALA A 2 18.65 -3.42 -23.92
N ALA A 3 18.08 -2.50 -23.14
CA ALA A 3 18.82 -1.85 -22.07
C ALA A 3 18.95 -2.81 -20.87
N VAL A 4 20.11 -2.81 -20.23
CA VAL A 4 20.31 -3.49 -18.96
C VAL A 4 20.08 -2.48 -17.84
N TRP A 5 19.41 -2.93 -16.79
CA TRP A 5 19.06 -2.17 -15.61
C TRP A 5 19.55 -2.89 -14.37
N GLU A 6 20.02 -2.12 -13.39
CA GLU A 6 20.40 -2.59 -12.06
C GLU A 6 19.37 -2.12 -11.04
N VAL A 7 18.96 -3.04 -10.16
CA VAL A 7 18.00 -2.76 -9.09
C VAL A 7 18.73 -2.13 -7.91
N VAL A 8 18.58 -0.82 -7.73
CA VAL A 8 19.30 -0.07 -6.68
C VAL A 8 18.41 0.23 -5.47
N GLY A 9 17.08 0.17 -5.64
CA GLY A 9 16.11 0.51 -4.60
C GLY A 9 15.35 -0.68 -4.01
N GLY A 10 14.62 -0.44 -2.92
CA GLY A 10 13.76 -1.45 -2.30
C GLY A 10 14.41 -2.25 -1.16
N ALA A 11 15.67 -1.98 -0.82
CA ALA A 11 16.37 -2.66 0.29
C ALA A 11 15.59 -2.61 1.61
N GLU A 12 15.00 -1.45 1.94
CA GLU A 12 14.18 -1.24 3.15
C GLU A 12 12.97 -2.19 3.25
N ARG A 13 12.46 -2.68 2.11
CA ARG A 13 11.29 -3.58 2.04
C ARG A 13 11.67 -4.98 1.56
N GLY A 14 12.96 -5.32 1.54
CA GLY A 14 13.44 -6.63 1.08
C GLY A 14 13.31 -6.86 -0.42
N GLY A 15 13.38 -5.81 -1.24
CA GLY A 15 13.38 -5.88 -2.70
C GLY A 15 12.23 -5.11 -3.38
N VAL A 16 12.22 -5.20 -4.72
CA VAL A 16 11.21 -4.58 -5.58
C VAL A 16 10.06 -5.56 -5.82
N LEU A 17 8.84 -5.05 -5.70
CA LEU A 17 7.62 -5.82 -5.94
C LEU A 17 7.42 -6.02 -7.45
N VAL A 18 7.25 -7.27 -7.87
CA VAL A 18 7.08 -7.64 -9.28
C VAL A 18 5.64 -8.07 -9.52
N ARG A 19 5.07 -7.67 -10.65
CA ARG A 19 3.72 -8.05 -11.08
C ARG A 19 3.79 -8.95 -12.30
N THR A 20 2.87 -9.91 -12.39
CA THR A 20 2.78 -10.85 -13.52
C THR A 20 2.30 -10.16 -14.79
N GLY A 21 1.44 -9.15 -14.65
CA GLY A 21 0.89 -8.35 -15.75
C GLY A 21 1.22 -6.87 -15.64
N HIS A 22 0.99 -6.16 -16.75
CA HIS A 22 1.17 -4.71 -16.86
C HIS A 22 0.19 -3.93 -15.98
N ASP A 23 -1.04 -4.44 -15.80
CA ASP A 23 -2.10 -3.75 -15.06
C ASP A 23 -1.83 -3.63 -13.55
N LEU A 24 -2.40 -2.58 -12.96
CA LEU A 24 -2.47 -2.39 -11.50
C LEU A 24 -3.32 -3.43 -10.77
N SER A 25 -4.21 -4.10 -11.48
CA SER A 25 -5.04 -5.19 -10.97
C SER A 25 -4.39 -6.56 -11.10
N SER A 26 -3.28 -6.66 -11.85
CA SER A 26 -2.58 -7.93 -12.04
C SER A 26 -2.06 -8.48 -10.72
N ASP A 27 -2.01 -9.80 -10.64
CA ASP A 27 -1.44 -10.50 -9.50
C ASP A 27 0.03 -10.15 -9.29
N LEU A 28 0.42 -10.22 -8.02
CA LEU A 28 1.80 -10.09 -7.58
C LEU A 28 2.50 -11.41 -7.86
N ALA A 29 3.73 -11.36 -8.36
CA ALA A 29 4.54 -12.56 -8.48
C ALA A 29 4.88 -13.11 -7.09
N ASP A 30 5.13 -14.42 -6.98
CA ASP A 30 5.44 -15.12 -5.73
C ASP A 30 6.80 -14.73 -5.09
N GLY A 31 7.44 -13.67 -5.57
CA GLY A 31 8.74 -13.21 -5.09
C GLY A 31 8.99 -11.72 -5.31
N ARG A 32 9.95 -11.18 -4.57
CA ARG A 32 10.48 -9.83 -4.76
C ARG A 32 11.82 -9.93 -5.47
N LEU A 33 12.09 -8.95 -6.33
CA LEU A 33 13.36 -8.82 -7.00
C LEU A 33 14.38 -8.20 -6.03
N ALA A 34 15.45 -8.91 -5.71
CA ALA A 34 16.45 -8.47 -4.76
C ALA A 34 17.25 -7.26 -5.28
N THR A 35 17.67 -6.38 -4.39
CA THR A 35 18.59 -5.27 -4.71
C THR A 35 19.94 -5.80 -5.19
N GLY A 36 20.52 -5.14 -6.20
CA GLY A 36 21.74 -5.56 -6.89
C GLY A 36 21.50 -6.52 -8.05
N SER A 37 20.24 -6.93 -8.30
CA SER A 37 19.91 -7.77 -9.46
C SER A 37 20.03 -6.97 -10.76
N LEU A 38 20.57 -7.62 -11.79
CA LEU A 38 20.65 -7.10 -13.15
C LEU A 38 19.53 -7.69 -13.99
N VAL A 39 18.77 -6.82 -14.64
CA VAL A 39 17.63 -7.18 -15.46
C VAL A 39 17.72 -6.54 -16.83
N LYS A 40 17.21 -7.23 -17.83
CA LYS A 40 17.17 -6.78 -19.22
C LYS A 40 15.77 -6.29 -19.54
N GLU A 41 15.67 -5.05 -20.01
CA GLU A 41 14.41 -4.46 -20.47
C GLU A 41 13.97 -5.13 -21.77
N THR A 42 12.77 -5.73 -21.73
CA THR A 42 12.14 -6.38 -22.88
C THR A 42 11.07 -5.49 -23.50
N ASP A 43 10.23 -4.86 -22.68
CA ASP A 43 9.20 -3.91 -23.13
C ASP A 43 9.02 -2.81 -22.08
N ALA A 44 8.61 -1.61 -22.50
CA ALA A 44 8.33 -0.49 -21.61
C ALA A 44 7.02 0.20 -22.01
N ARG A 45 6.04 0.21 -21.11
CA ARG A 45 4.71 0.77 -21.34
C ARG A 45 4.20 1.50 -20.09
N ASP A 46 3.64 2.68 -20.29
CA ASP A 46 3.00 3.49 -19.22
C ASP A 46 3.88 3.72 -17.98
N GLY A 47 5.18 3.88 -18.20
CA GLY A 47 6.16 4.06 -17.13
C GLY A 47 6.41 2.80 -16.30
N ARG A 48 6.08 1.61 -16.83
CA ARG A 48 6.47 0.30 -16.30
C ARG A 48 7.31 -0.44 -17.30
N ILE A 49 8.18 -1.30 -16.80
CA ILE A 49 9.14 -2.05 -17.61
C ILE A 49 8.88 -3.52 -17.38
N CYS A 50 8.67 -4.24 -18.48
CA CYS A 50 8.75 -5.69 -18.52
C CYS A 50 10.22 -6.07 -18.63
N TYR A 51 10.70 -6.84 -17.66
CA TYR A 51 12.09 -7.22 -17.56
C TYR A 51 12.26 -8.74 -17.61
N GLU A 52 13.47 -9.16 -17.98
CA GLU A 52 13.97 -10.52 -17.88
C GLU A 52 15.22 -10.52 -16.99
N LEU A 53 15.26 -11.40 -15.98
CA LEU A 53 16.37 -11.48 -15.02
C LEU A 53 17.62 -12.01 -15.71
N VAL A 54 18.72 -11.26 -15.63
CA VAL A 54 20.03 -11.67 -16.17
C VAL A 54 20.90 -12.25 -15.07
N LYS A 55 20.93 -11.60 -13.91
CA LYS A 55 21.75 -12.01 -12.76
C LYS A 55 21.12 -11.51 -11.47
N GLY A 56 21.11 -12.33 -10.42
CA GLY A 56 20.60 -11.97 -9.10
C GLY A 56 19.49 -12.91 -8.64
N ASP A 57 18.74 -12.46 -7.64
CA ASP A 57 17.69 -13.24 -6.97
C ASP A 57 16.32 -12.61 -7.21
N GLY A 58 15.35 -13.44 -7.60
CA GLY A 58 13.97 -13.01 -7.82
C GLY A 58 13.29 -13.75 -8.97
N PRO A 59 12.08 -13.32 -9.35
CA PRO A 59 11.36 -13.92 -10.46
C PRO A 59 12.06 -13.62 -11.80
N ALA A 60 12.09 -14.63 -12.67
CA ALA A 60 12.80 -14.60 -13.95
C ALA A 60 12.27 -13.53 -14.93
N SER A 61 11.00 -13.17 -14.81
CA SER A 61 10.39 -12.12 -15.62
C SER A 61 9.26 -11.44 -14.87
N GLY A 62 8.96 -10.20 -15.23
CA GLY A 62 7.75 -9.53 -14.78
C GLY A 62 7.75 -8.03 -15.03
N TRP A 63 6.75 -7.35 -14.48
CA TRP A 63 6.54 -5.92 -14.62
C TRP A 63 6.95 -5.18 -13.34
N VAL A 64 7.80 -4.17 -13.49
CA VAL A 64 8.26 -3.29 -12.41
C VAL A 64 8.14 -1.82 -12.79
N THR A 65 7.94 -0.98 -11.78
CA THR A 65 7.98 0.47 -11.97
C THR A 65 9.39 0.96 -11.63
N PRO A 66 10.10 1.63 -12.57
CA PRO A 66 11.47 2.11 -12.34
C PRO A 66 11.53 3.20 -11.28
N ASN A 67 10.45 3.97 -11.08
CA ASN A 67 10.38 5.06 -10.10
C ASN A 67 9.15 4.90 -9.20
N LEU A 68 9.33 4.95 -7.88
CA LEU A 68 8.24 4.89 -6.91
C LEU A 68 8.35 6.04 -5.92
N ARG A 69 7.33 6.91 -5.87
CA ARG A 69 7.27 8.08 -4.98
C ARG A 69 8.51 8.99 -5.09
N GLY A 70 9.02 9.17 -6.31
CA GLY A 70 10.21 9.99 -6.57
C GLY A 70 11.55 9.34 -6.22
N LYS A 71 11.55 8.11 -5.66
CA LYS A 71 12.77 7.30 -5.52
C LYS A 71 12.96 6.44 -6.77
N GLU A 72 14.16 6.49 -7.34
CA GLU A 72 14.58 5.64 -8.46
C GLU A 72 14.93 4.24 -7.92
N LEU A 73 14.26 3.22 -8.43
CA LEU A 73 14.42 1.82 -8.02
C LEU A 73 15.31 1.03 -8.98
N LEU A 74 15.32 1.41 -10.26
CA LEU A 74 16.15 0.80 -11.29
C LEU A 74 16.99 1.87 -12.00
N VAL A 75 18.28 1.61 -12.17
CA VAL A 75 19.22 2.48 -12.90
C VAL A 75 19.74 1.76 -14.14
N LYS A 76 19.70 2.41 -15.30
CA LYS A 76 20.23 1.84 -16.56
C LYS A 76 21.75 1.65 -16.47
N THR A 77 22.23 0.42 -16.58
CA THR A 77 23.66 0.06 -16.61
C THR A 77 24.27 0.11 -18.02
N GLY A 78 23.49 0.50 -19.03
CA GLY A 78 23.87 0.47 -20.45
C GLY A 78 24.56 1.71 -21.02
N ALA A 79 25.03 2.65 -20.21
CA ALA A 79 25.71 3.85 -20.70
C ALA A 79 27.09 4.03 -20.03
N GLN A 80 27.99 3.07 -20.25
CA GLN A 80 29.41 3.38 -20.19
C GLN A 80 29.74 4.28 -21.40
N GLY A 81 29.61 5.59 -21.18
CA GLY A 81 29.94 6.62 -22.15
C GLY A 81 29.45 7.97 -21.64
N GLU A 82 30.31 8.66 -20.88
CA GLU A 82 30.17 10.09 -20.55
C GLU A 82 28.90 10.53 -19.80
N LYS A 83 28.86 10.33 -18.49
CA LYS A 83 28.43 11.44 -17.62
C LYS A 83 29.57 11.83 -16.71
N ALA A 84 30.35 12.78 -17.24
CA ALA A 84 31.26 13.63 -16.50
C ALA A 84 30.58 14.17 -15.22
N PRO A 85 31.35 14.41 -14.14
CA PRO A 85 30.81 14.84 -12.85
C PRO A 85 30.05 16.17 -12.97
N GLN A 86 28.72 16.11 -12.93
CA GLN A 86 27.84 17.29 -12.82
C GLN A 86 27.86 17.93 -11.42
N SER A 87 29.02 18.01 -10.77
CA SER A 87 29.16 18.80 -9.53
C SER A 87 30.40 19.69 -9.46
N ARG A 88 31.14 19.87 -10.56
CA ARG A 88 32.19 20.89 -10.62
C ARG A 88 31.85 22.04 -11.56
N ARG A 89 31.63 23.19 -10.91
CA ARG A 89 31.71 24.61 -11.36
C ARG A 89 30.37 25.22 -11.81
N ARG A 90 29.99 26.43 -11.39
CA ARG A 90 30.63 27.52 -10.61
C ARG A 90 29.56 28.57 -10.31
N GLY A 91 29.53 29.14 -9.10
CA GLY A 91 28.94 30.48 -8.91
C GLY A 91 28.05 30.72 -7.69
N PHE A 92 28.53 30.49 -6.47
CA PHE A 92 28.16 31.39 -5.36
C PHE A 92 29.39 31.65 -4.49
N SER A 93 30.21 32.56 -5.00
CA SER A 93 31.32 33.19 -4.29
C SER A 93 30.73 34.34 -3.50
N GLN A 94 30.39 34.13 -2.22
CA GLN A 94 30.42 35.13 -1.14
C GLN A 94 29.83 34.53 0.15
N TRP A 95 30.72 33.96 0.96
CA TRP A 95 30.61 33.87 2.42
C TRP A 95 32.06 33.66 2.88
N ALA A 96 32.84 34.72 2.67
CA ALA A 96 34.08 34.85 3.37
C ALA A 96 33.75 35.13 4.84
N SER A 97 34.50 34.47 5.72
CA SER A 97 34.85 34.93 7.05
C SER A 97 33.75 34.98 8.09
N THR A 98 33.73 33.98 8.97
CA THR A 98 34.03 34.26 10.38
C THR A 98 34.84 33.10 10.95
N GLN A 99 36.09 33.40 11.28
CA GLN A 99 36.99 32.64 12.14
C GLN A 99 36.53 32.80 13.59
N ALA A 100 36.32 31.70 14.29
CA ALA A 100 36.46 31.52 15.74
C ALA A 100 36.49 30.00 15.94
N ASP A 101 37.65 29.37 16.08
CA ASP A 101 38.32 29.20 17.37
C ASP A 101 37.37 28.52 18.37
N GLU A 102 37.34 27.18 18.36
CA GLU A 102 37.07 26.42 19.58
C GLU A 102 37.72 25.03 19.50
N GLU A 103 38.85 24.97 20.22
CA GLU A 103 39.45 23.85 20.94
C GLU A 103 38.63 22.56 21.17
N VAL A 104 39.34 21.43 20.98
CA VAL A 104 39.52 20.33 21.96
C VAL A 104 38.29 19.51 22.39
N ALA A 105 38.25 18.23 22.01
CA ALA A 105 38.46 17.09 22.93
C ALA A 105 38.26 15.71 22.23
N PRO A 106 38.95 14.65 22.70
CA PRO A 106 39.15 13.40 21.97
C PRO A 106 38.06 12.32 22.18
N GLU A 107 38.13 11.32 21.27
CA GLU A 107 37.54 9.98 21.31
C GLU A 107 37.24 9.42 22.72
N PRO A 108 36.08 8.77 22.87
CA PRO A 108 35.97 7.59 23.70
C PRO A 108 35.78 6.32 22.86
N ALA A 109 36.86 5.56 22.83
CA ALA A 109 36.97 4.11 22.96
C ALA A 109 35.70 3.25 22.75
N MET A 110 35.84 2.33 21.79
CA MET A 110 35.07 1.09 21.66
C MET A 110 35.10 0.26 22.95
N PRO A 111 33.99 -0.44 23.27
CA PRO A 111 34.09 -1.72 23.94
C PRO A 111 33.83 -2.89 22.97
N GLU A 112 34.85 -3.72 22.92
CA GLU A 112 34.97 -5.08 22.40
C GLU A 112 34.13 -6.08 23.23
N LEU A 113 33.80 -7.23 22.61
CA LEU A 113 33.41 -8.53 23.20
C LEU A 113 32.00 -8.60 23.82
N VAL A 114 31.13 -9.58 23.52
CA VAL A 114 31.32 -11.03 23.39
C VAL A 114 30.17 -11.70 22.60
N PRO A 115 30.39 -12.87 21.98
CA PRO A 115 29.35 -13.72 21.40
C PRO A 115 28.71 -14.63 22.46
N ALA A 116 27.38 -14.79 22.42
CA ALA A 116 26.69 -15.86 23.13
C ALA A 116 25.82 -16.64 22.14
N GLU A 117 26.30 -17.84 21.83
CA GLU A 117 25.44 -18.96 21.43
C GLU A 117 24.33 -19.13 22.47
N MET A 118 23.08 -19.28 22.01
CA MET A 118 22.14 -20.20 22.64
C MET A 118 21.17 -20.73 21.59
N ALA A 119 21.34 -22.01 21.29
CA ALA A 119 20.30 -22.87 20.76
C ALA A 119 19.07 -22.85 21.69
N SER A 120 17.87 -22.82 21.11
CA SER A 120 16.74 -23.56 21.69
C SER A 120 15.71 -23.85 20.62
N GLU A 121 15.59 -25.13 20.33
CA GLU A 121 14.47 -25.77 19.69
C GLU A 121 13.27 -25.68 20.64
N SER A 122 12.09 -25.28 20.16
CA SER A 122 10.83 -25.70 20.79
C SER A 122 9.67 -25.66 19.79
N SER A 123 9.41 -26.85 19.26
CA SER A 123 8.13 -27.34 18.84
C SER A 123 7.09 -27.26 19.97
N VAL A 124 5.94 -26.61 19.75
CA VAL A 124 4.67 -26.98 20.40
C VAL A 124 3.49 -26.71 19.45
N SER A 125 2.86 -27.80 19.05
CA SER A 125 1.50 -27.88 18.52
C SER A 125 0.52 -27.71 19.67
N THR A 126 -0.54 -26.89 19.55
CA THR A 126 -1.85 -27.19 20.18
C THR A 126 -2.99 -26.29 19.68
N ALA A 127 -4.11 -26.96 19.33
CA ALA A 127 -5.52 -26.63 19.65
C ALA A 127 -6.10 -25.28 19.12
N ALA A 128 -7.13 -25.21 18.28
CA ALA A 128 -8.48 -25.79 18.35
C ALA A 128 -9.20 -25.54 19.69
N SER A 129 -10.15 -24.58 19.70
CA SER A 129 -11.32 -24.37 20.59
C SER A 129 -11.46 -22.90 21.02
N THR A 130 -12.54 -22.22 20.64
CA THR A 130 -13.81 -22.08 21.38
C THR A 130 -13.78 -20.94 22.41
N ALA A 131 -14.49 -19.86 22.09
CA ALA A 131 -15.13 -18.87 22.99
C ALA A 131 -15.75 -17.80 22.07
N GLU A 132 -17.00 -17.90 21.62
CA GLU A 132 -18.23 -17.61 22.37
C GLU A 132 -18.07 -16.64 23.56
N GLU A 133 -18.82 -15.54 23.42
CA GLU A 133 -19.48 -14.79 24.49
C GLU A 133 -18.61 -14.00 25.48
N MET A 134 -18.36 -12.73 25.15
CA MET A 134 -18.27 -11.66 26.15
C MET A 134 -19.04 -10.43 25.67
N VAL A 135 -20.34 -10.43 25.99
CA VAL A 135 -21.17 -9.23 26.13
C VAL A 135 -21.07 -8.82 27.59
N ALA A 136 -20.27 -7.80 27.91
CA ALA A 136 -20.37 -7.14 29.22
C ALA A 136 -19.79 -5.71 29.18
N SER A 137 -20.69 -4.76 29.48
CA SER A 137 -20.43 -3.49 30.17
C SER A 137 -19.45 -2.49 29.55
N LEU A 138 -20.00 -1.65 28.66
CA LEU A 138 -19.52 -0.28 28.49
C LEU A 138 -20.04 0.58 29.65
N PRO A 139 -19.20 1.37 30.33
CA PRO A 139 -19.65 2.28 31.37
C PRO A 139 -20.41 3.48 30.77
N GLU A 140 -21.66 3.63 31.17
CA GLU A 140 -22.46 4.86 31.02
C GLU A 140 -21.87 5.99 31.87
N ASN A 141 -20.73 6.56 31.45
CA ASN A 141 -20.28 7.84 31.96
C ASN A 141 -20.67 8.94 30.97
N ALA A 142 -21.98 9.13 30.83
CA ALA A 142 -22.59 10.33 30.27
C ALA A 142 -22.60 11.41 31.35
N ALA A 143 -21.47 12.10 31.53
CA ALA A 143 -21.38 13.25 32.43
C ALA A 143 -20.60 14.38 31.78
N ALA A 144 -21.36 15.36 31.28
CA ALA A 144 -21.00 16.78 31.19
C ALA A 144 -19.60 17.09 30.61
N VAL A 145 -19.47 16.93 29.29
CA VAL A 145 -18.46 17.72 28.57
C VAL A 145 -18.98 19.15 28.58
N ALA A 146 -18.41 19.98 29.45
CA ALA A 146 -18.67 21.41 29.52
C ALA A 146 -18.56 22.01 28.11
N GLU A 147 -19.66 22.59 27.62
CA GLU A 147 -19.72 23.31 26.37
C GLU A 147 -18.77 24.51 26.46
N LYS A 148 -17.50 24.30 26.07
CA LYS A 148 -16.60 25.39 25.76
C LYS A 148 -17.16 26.07 24.53
N SER A 149 -17.83 27.20 24.74
CA SER A 149 -18.15 28.14 23.67
C SER A 149 -16.86 28.41 22.90
N LEU A 150 -16.82 27.97 21.63
CA LEU A 150 -15.67 28.18 20.75
C LEU A 150 -15.36 29.66 20.68
N SER A 151 -14.09 30.00 20.59
CA SER A 151 -13.70 31.40 20.43
C SER A 151 -14.17 31.91 19.07
N LYS A 152 -14.42 33.21 18.96
CA LYS A 152 -14.91 33.82 17.72
C LYS A 152 -13.96 33.57 16.53
N ASP A 153 -12.66 33.48 16.80
CA ASP A 153 -11.64 33.15 15.81
C ASP A 153 -11.73 31.69 15.34
N GLU A 154 -12.13 30.77 16.23
CA GLU A 154 -12.35 29.36 15.89
C GLU A 154 -13.61 29.19 15.03
N GLU A 155 -14.67 29.96 15.30
CA GLU A 155 -15.87 29.98 14.47
C GLU A 155 -15.59 30.52 13.06
N ASP A 156 -14.83 31.60 12.93
CA ASP A 156 -14.45 32.16 11.62
C ASP A 156 -13.49 31.22 10.86
N ALA A 157 -12.57 30.55 11.55
CA ALA A 157 -11.72 29.52 10.95
C ALA A 157 -12.54 28.32 10.44
N PHE A 158 -13.55 27.88 11.21
CA PHE A 158 -14.45 26.81 10.79
C PHE A 158 -15.27 27.24 9.57
N ARG A 159 -15.76 28.48 9.55
CA ARG A 159 -16.52 29.05 8.44
C ARG A 159 -15.69 29.12 7.15
N MET A 160 -14.45 29.61 7.23
CA MET A 160 -13.53 29.61 6.09
C MET A 160 -13.19 28.21 5.60
N TYR A 161 -13.07 27.24 6.50
CA TYR A 161 -12.85 25.84 6.12
C TYR A 161 -14.07 25.25 5.42
N THR A 162 -15.28 25.51 5.92
CA THR A 162 -16.52 25.05 5.28
C THR A 162 -16.79 25.74 3.95
N ASP A 163 -16.44 27.02 3.77
CA ASP A 163 -16.58 27.68 2.47
C ASP A 163 -15.55 27.12 1.47
N LYS A 164 -14.33 26.83 1.92
CA LYS A 164 -13.25 26.33 1.06
C LYS A 164 -13.39 24.85 0.68
N PHE A 165 -13.97 24.02 1.56
CA PHE A 165 -14.04 22.57 1.38
C PHE A 165 -15.46 21.98 1.45
N GLY A 166 -16.45 22.72 1.94
CA GLY A 166 -17.79 22.23 2.25
C GLY A 166 -18.79 22.26 1.10
N GLU A 167 -18.64 23.15 0.11
CA GLU A 167 -19.54 23.16 -1.07
C GLU A 167 -19.33 21.97 -2.02
N CYS A 168 -18.27 21.18 -1.87
CA CYS A 168 -18.05 19.97 -2.66
C CYS A 168 -18.70 18.70 -2.06
N ARG A 169 -19.81 18.84 -1.31
CA ARG A 169 -20.46 17.69 -0.65
C ARG A 169 -21.39 16.89 -1.56
N ASP A 170 -21.82 17.46 -2.68
CA ASP A 170 -22.74 16.83 -3.64
C ASP A 170 -22.10 15.70 -4.46
N GLY A 171 -20.78 15.48 -4.32
CA GLY A 171 -20.08 14.44 -5.05
C GLY A 171 -19.95 14.71 -6.56
N SER A 172 -20.26 15.93 -7.00
CA SER A 172 -20.13 16.37 -8.39
C SER A 172 -18.75 16.94 -8.71
N ASN A 173 -17.69 16.48 -8.05
CA ASN A 173 -16.33 16.83 -8.43
C ASN A 173 -15.76 15.68 -9.29
N PRO A 174 -15.59 15.86 -10.62
CA PRO A 174 -15.23 14.78 -11.54
C PRO A 174 -13.83 14.16 -11.31
N GLY A 175 -13.09 14.59 -10.29
CA GLY A 175 -11.80 14.00 -9.89
C GLY A 175 -11.81 13.22 -8.56
N TYR A 176 -12.90 13.21 -7.80
CA TYR A 176 -12.95 12.58 -6.47
C TYR A 176 -13.97 11.45 -6.42
N SER A 177 -13.55 10.27 -6.88
CA SER A 177 -14.39 9.07 -6.79
C SER A 177 -14.54 8.63 -5.33
N ARG A 178 -15.74 8.80 -4.76
CA ARG A 178 -16.10 8.24 -3.44
C ARG A 178 -15.90 6.72 -3.33
N LYS A 179 -15.75 6.01 -4.46
CA LYS A 179 -15.43 4.58 -4.49
C LYS A 179 -13.98 4.26 -4.15
N ALA A 180 -13.09 5.25 -4.10
CA ALA A 180 -11.67 5.06 -3.80
C ALA A 180 -11.35 4.87 -2.30
N PHE A 181 -12.36 4.92 -1.42
CA PHE A 181 -12.20 4.71 0.02
C PHE A 181 -12.97 3.47 0.48
N PRO A 182 -12.33 2.27 0.51
CA PRO A 182 -12.98 0.99 0.86
C PRO A 182 -13.53 0.93 2.29
N TRP A 183 -13.06 1.82 3.17
CA TRP A 183 -13.54 1.93 4.55
C TRP A 183 -14.73 2.89 4.69
N PHE A 184 -15.02 3.72 3.67
CA PHE A 184 -16.19 4.58 3.66
C PHE A 184 -17.40 3.80 3.14
N SER A 185 -17.96 2.97 4.01
CA SER A 185 -19.31 2.43 3.80
C SER A 185 -20.30 3.57 4.04
N PRO A 186 -21.00 4.10 3.01
CA PRO A 186 -22.02 5.11 3.27
C PRO A 186 -23.04 4.48 4.21
N LYS A 187 -23.21 5.06 5.41
CA LYS A 187 -24.32 4.70 6.28
C LYS A 187 -25.59 4.89 5.44
N PRO A 188 -26.48 3.88 5.35
CA PRO A 188 -27.71 4.02 4.58
C PRO A 188 -28.45 5.24 5.14
N THR A 189 -28.59 6.28 4.32
CA THR A 189 -29.38 7.45 4.70
C THR A 189 -30.82 6.97 4.92
N GLU A 190 -31.35 7.27 6.10
CA GLU A 190 -32.69 6.89 6.58
C GLU A 190 -33.81 7.30 5.59
N ASP A 191 -33.53 8.19 4.65
CA ASP A 191 -34.47 8.66 3.64
C ASP A 191 -34.88 7.58 2.61
N LYS A 192 -34.15 6.47 2.51
CA LYS A 192 -34.55 5.30 1.70
C LYS A 192 -35.33 4.23 2.48
N LYS A 193 -35.56 4.38 3.78
CA LYS A 193 -36.41 3.45 4.56
C LYS A 193 -37.92 3.62 4.29
N LYS A 194 -38.34 4.67 3.57
CA LYS A 194 -39.75 4.85 3.24
C LYS A 194 -40.08 4.21 1.89
N LYS A 195 -40.83 3.09 1.99
CA LYS A 195 -41.64 2.42 0.95
C LYS A 195 -40.96 1.25 0.19
N LEU A 196 -40.44 0.28 0.91
CA LEU A 196 -40.78 -1.10 0.50
C LEU A 196 -42.27 -1.25 0.85
N SER A 197 -43.15 -1.12 -0.15
CA SER A 197 -44.58 -1.34 0.05
C SER A 197 -44.78 -2.74 0.63
N LYS A 198 -45.75 -2.91 1.54
CA LYS A 198 -46.16 -4.23 2.04
C LYS A 198 -46.35 -5.24 0.91
N GLU A 199 -46.83 -4.76 -0.23
CA GLU A 199 -47.02 -5.50 -1.47
C GLU A 199 -45.72 -6.15 -2.01
N ALA A 200 -44.56 -5.48 -1.90
CA ALA A 200 -43.29 -6.04 -2.35
C ALA A 200 -42.81 -7.19 -1.43
N LEU A 201 -43.08 -7.10 -0.12
CA LEU A 201 -42.79 -8.18 0.83
C LEU A 201 -43.73 -9.37 0.63
N GLU A 202 -45.00 -9.13 0.33
CA GLU A 202 -45.98 -10.17 0.05
C GLU A 202 -45.67 -10.90 -1.27
N ALA A 203 -45.26 -10.17 -2.32
CA ALA A 203 -44.82 -10.74 -3.59
C ALA A 203 -43.57 -11.61 -3.44
N ALA A 204 -42.62 -11.22 -2.59
CA ALA A 204 -41.42 -12.01 -2.32
C ALA A 204 -41.74 -13.33 -1.60
N LEU A 205 -42.72 -13.33 -0.69
CA LEU A 205 -43.18 -14.54 0.00
C LEU A 205 -44.03 -15.45 -0.90
N ALA A 206 -44.73 -14.88 -1.89
CA ALA A 206 -45.52 -15.65 -2.86
C ALA A 206 -44.66 -16.40 -3.91
N CYS A 207 -43.44 -15.94 -4.17
CA CYS A 207 -42.49 -16.59 -5.06
C CYS A 207 -41.86 -17.83 -4.41
N LYS A 208 -42.63 -18.92 -4.31
CA LYS A 208 -42.07 -20.25 -4.01
C LYS A 208 -41.07 -20.62 -5.12
N PRO A 209 -39.80 -20.95 -4.80
CA PRO A 209 -38.85 -21.41 -5.79
C PRO A 209 -39.41 -22.69 -6.42
N LYS A 210 -39.66 -22.66 -7.74
CA LYS A 210 -39.96 -23.88 -8.49
C LYS A 210 -38.74 -24.77 -8.35
N GLU A 211 -38.89 -25.88 -7.63
CA GLU A 211 -37.88 -26.92 -7.51
C GLU A 211 -37.47 -27.34 -8.93
N LYS A 212 -36.30 -26.86 -9.37
CA LYS A 212 -35.67 -27.39 -10.56
C LYS A 212 -35.26 -28.80 -10.18
N LYS A 213 -36.02 -29.78 -10.67
CA LYS A 213 -35.62 -31.19 -10.69
C LYS A 213 -34.28 -31.26 -11.41
N LEU A 214 -33.19 -31.25 -10.66
CA LEU A 214 -31.89 -31.64 -11.18
C LEU A 214 -32.01 -33.13 -11.50
N SER A 215 -32.04 -33.46 -12.78
CA SER A 215 -31.89 -34.83 -13.26
C SER A 215 -30.55 -35.37 -12.78
N LYS A 216 -30.58 -36.54 -12.15
CA LYS A 216 -29.45 -37.19 -11.47
C LYS A 216 -28.57 -37.99 -12.44
N ASP A 217 -28.74 -37.81 -13.75
CA ASP A 217 -28.24 -38.75 -14.76
C ASP A 217 -26.83 -38.46 -15.28
N LYS A 218 -25.93 -37.84 -14.50
CA LYS A 218 -24.59 -37.54 -15.00
C LYS A 218 -23.45 -37.62 -13.98
N LEU A 219 -23.44 -38.67 -13.16
CA LEU A 219 -22.42 -38.90 -12.12
C LEU A 219 -21.71 -40.26 -12.22
N TRP A 220 -21.52 -40.81 -13.42
CA TRP A 220 -20.63 -41.98 -13.60
C TRP A 220 -20.12 -42.08 -15.05
N GLU A 221 -19.04 -41.39 -15.35
CA GLU A 221 -18.13 -41.79 -16.43
C GLU A 221 -16.73 -41.35 -15.99
N VAL A 222 -16.16 -42.19 -15.11
CA VAL A 222 -14.74 -42.19 -14.77
C VAL A 222 -14.14 -43.29 -15.63
N ASP A 223 -13.65 -42.91 -16.81
CA ASP A 223 -12.81 -43.79 -17.62
C ASP A 223 -11.46 -43.97 -16.93
N SER A 224 -11.09 -45.23 -16.78
CA SER A 224 -9.77 -45.69 -16.38
C SER A 224 -8.91 -45.80 -17.63
N GLU A 225 -7.79 -45.09 -17.67
CA GLU A 225 -6.59 -45.44 -18.45
C GLU A 225 -5.33 -44.90 -17.76
#